data_AF-A0A0B6YKN8-F1
#
_entry.id   AF-A0A0B6YKN8-F1
#
_cell.length_a   1.000
_cell.length_b   1.000
_cell.length_c   1.000
_cell.angle_alpha   90.00
_cell.angle_beta   90.00
_cell.angle_gamma   90.00
#
_symmetry.space_group_name_H-M   'P 1'
#
loop_
_entity.id
_entity.type
_entity.pdbx_description
1 polymer ?
#
loop_
_entity_poly.entity_id
_entity_poly.type
_entity_poly.pdbx_seq_one_letter_code
_entity_poly.pdbx_strand_id
1 'polypeptide(L)'
;NDTPIDGQTEPKKISPLKSLFNFAGRGSDASSSGPGVYTLESGTQEDTWGPVVCLHGQLELICVFHDVLQPDQVKALNQIGSNSLFHFSEDSYLADLPAKLVARYNAKACQDHICVDISPYQNHGTFA
;
A
#
# COMPACT_ATOMS: atom_id res chain seq x y z
N ASN A 1 -40.05 -15.97 11.08
CA ASN A 1 -40.38 -14.93 10.10
C ASN A 1 -39.10 -14.49 9.44
N ASP A 2 -38.64 -15.28 8.48
CA ASP A 2 -37.46 -14.97 7.67
C ASP A 2 -37.91 -14.18 6.46
N THR A 3 -37.44 -12.94 6.35
CA THR A 3 -37.62 -12.10 5.17
C THR A 3 -36.46 -12.38 4.21
N PRO A 4 -36.68 -12.63 2.91
CA PRO A 4 -35.59 -12.82 1.97
C PRO A 4 -34.92 -11.46 1.68
N ILE A 5 -33.58 -11.44 1.75
CA ILE A 5 -32.77 -10.30 1.32
C ILE A 5 -32.73 -10.35 -0.21
N ASP A 6 -33.44 -9.42 -0.84
CA ASP A 6 -33.49 -9.24 -2.29
C ASP A 6 -32.09 -8.86 -2.80
N GLY A 7 -31.46 -9.77 -3.56
CA GLY A 7 -30.15 -9.57 -4.18
C GLY A 7 -30.27 -8.67 -5.40
N GLN A 8 -30.53 -7.38 -5.20
CA GLN A 8 -30.39 -6.40 -6.27
C GLN A 8 -28.91 -6.12 -6.50
N THR A 9 -28.35 -6.77 -7.51
CA THR A 9 -27.12 -6.35 -8.16
C THR A 9 -27.36 -4.95 -8.73
N GLU A 10 -26.84 -3.91 -8.08
CA GLU A 10 -26.91 -2.54 -8.64
C GLU A 10 -26.31 -2.55 -10.06
N PRO A 11 -27.03 -2.02 -11.06
CA PRO A 11 -26.45 -1.86 -12.39
C PRO A 11 -25.31 -0.86 -12.26
N LYS A 12 -24.07 -1.32 -12.54
CA LYS A 12 -22.88 -0.46 -12.65
C LYS A 12 -23.21 0.70 -13.59
N LYS A 13 -23.45 1.88 -13.02
CA LYS A 13 -23.66 3.12 -13.77
C LYS A 13 -22.34 3.48 -14.43
N ILE A 14 -22.19 3.05 -15.67
CA ILE A 14 -21.07 3.42 -16.53
C ILE A 14 -21.21 4.93 -16.77
N SER A 15 -20.27 5.71 -16.23
CA SER A 15 -20.22 7.16 -16.41
C SER A 15 -20.23 7.53 -17.91
N PRO A 16 -21.07 8.49 -18.35
CA PRO A 16 -21.09 8.94 -19.74
C PRO A 16 -19.79 9.61 -20.19
N LEU A 17 -18.90 9.97 -19.25
CA LEU A 17 -17.56 10.50 -19.54
C LEU A 17 -16.60 9.46 -20.12
N LYS A 18 -16.93 8.15 -20.07
CA LYS A 18 -16.11 7.10 -20.71
C LYS A 18 -15.98 7.25 -22.23
N SER A 19 -16.88 7.99 -22.87
CA SER A 19 -16.82 8.23 -24.32
C SER A 19 -15.87 9.36 -24.71
N LEU A 20 -15.51 10.28 -23.80
CA LEU A 20 -14.75 11.49 -24.14
C LEU A 20 -13.24 11.33 -23.97
N PHE A 21 -12.78 10.28 -23.31
CA PHE A 21 -11.34 9.95 -23.21
C PHE A 21 -10.86 8.95 -24.26
N ASN A 22 -11.73 8.51 -25.18
CA ASN A 22 -11.30 7.80 -26.40
C ASN A 22 -10.70 8.80 -27.42
N PHE A 23 -9.67 9.54 -27.02
CA PHE A 23 -8.80 10.20 -27.97
C PHE A 23 -7.94 9.10 -28.60
N ALA A 24 -8.09 8.91 -29.91
CA ALA A 24 -7.40 7.91 -30.68
C ALA A 24 -5.89 7.93 -30.42
N GLY A 25 -5.43 6.96 -29.64
CA GLY A 25 -4.04 6.68 -29.34
C GLY A 25 -3.88 5.17 -29.21
N ARG A 26 -3.90 4.49 -30.35
CA ARG A 26 -3.19 3.24 -30.66
C ARG A 26 -2.62 2.51 -29.44
N GLY A 27 -3.21 1.36 -29.11
CA GLY A 27 -2.80 0.48 -28.01
C GLY A 27 -1.29 0.51 -27.77
N SER A 28 -0.90 1.05 -26.63
CA SER A 28 0.41 0.81 -26.08
C SER A 28 0.30 -0.57 -25.45
N ASP A 29 0.79 -1.59 -26.16
CA ASP A 29 1.25 -2.82 -25.53
C ASP A 29 1.95 -2.42 -24.24
N ALA A 30 1.51 -2.94 -23.10
CA ALA A 30 2.24 -2.78 -21.85
C ALA A 30 3.65 -3.30 -22.11
N SER A 31 4.57 -2.39 -22.46
CA SER A 31 5.93 -2.75 -22.82
C SER A 31 6.54 -3.26 -21.53
N SER A 32 6.71 -4.57 -21.43
CA SER A 32 7.27 -5.22 -20.26
C SER A 32 8.70 -4.71 -20.10
N SER A 33 8.88 -3.79 -19.16
CA SER A 33 10.18 -3.27 -18.77
C SER A 33 10.88 -4.32 -17.90
N GLY A 34 11.20 -5.48 -18.47
CA GLY A 34 11.81 -6.60 -17.74
C GLY A 34 10.81 -7.43 -16.89
N PRO A 35 11.24 -8.61 -16.41
CA PRO A 35 10.39 -9.48 -15.61
C PRO A 35 9.99 -8.81 -14.29
N GLY A 36 8.68 -8.73 -14.04
CA GLY A 36 8.13 -8.21 -12.79
C GLY A 36 7.89 -6.69 -12.74
N VAL A 37 8.19 -5.95 -13.81
CA VAL A 37 7.88 -4.52 -13.89
C VAL A 37 6.70 -4.29 -14.82
N TYR A 38 5.69 -3.60 -14.31
CA TYR A 38 4.50 -3.21 -15.05
C TYR A 38 4.53 -1.69 -15.27
N THR A 39 4.61 -1.27 -16.52
CA THR A 39 4.49 0.14 -16.88
C THR A 39 3.02 0.45 -17.19
N LEU A 40 2.50 1.52 -16.60
CA LEU A 40 1.13 2.00 -16.82
C LEU A 40 1.16 3.40 -17.41
N GLU A 41 0.19 3.68 -18.28
CA GLU A 41 -0.02 5.03 -18.74
C GLU A 41 -0.57 5.88 -17.58
N SER A 42 -0.02 7.09 -17.43
CA SER A 42 -0.47 8.02 -16.39
C SER A 42 -1.97 8.28 -16.53
N GLY A 43 -2.73 8.06 -15.45
CA GLY A 43 -4.18 8.24 -15.41
C GLY A 43 -4.99 6.96 -15.65
N THR A 44 -4.35 5.82 -16.00
CA THR A 44 -5.03 4.53 -16.25
C THR A 44 -4.88 3.53 -15.09
N GLN A 45 -4.41 3.99 -13.92
CA GLN A 45 -4.18 3.15 -12.75
C GLN A 45 -5.47 2.49 -12.26
N GLU A 46 -6.58 3.23 -12.20
CA GLU A 46 -7.86 2.67 -11.74
C GLU A 46 -8.46 1.64 -12.70
N ASP A 47 -8.20 1.78 -14.01
CA ASP A 47 -8.63 0.80 -15.00
C ASP A 47 -7.87 -0.53 -14.86
N THR A 48 -6.60 -0.45 -14.45
CA THR A 48 -5.74 -1.64 -14.33
C THR A 48 -5.79 -2.28 -12.94
N TRP A 49 -5.80 -1.47 -11.87
CA TRP A 49 -5.77 -1.95 -10.48
C TRP A 49 -7.15 -1.98 -9.82
N GLY A 50 -8.16 -1.38 -10.45
CA GLY A 50 -9.47 -1.17 -9.86
C GLY A 50 -9.55 0.15 -9.08
N PRO A 51 -10.74 0.49 -8.56
CA PRO A 51 -10.94 1.72 -7.81
C PRO A 51 -10.15 1.71 -6.50
N VAL A 52 -9.76 2.89 -6.01
CA VAL A 52 -9.19 3.05 -4.67
C VAL A 52 -10.22 2.59 -3.64
N VAL A 53 -9.81 1.70 -2.73
CA VAL A 53 -10.64 1.20 -1.63
C VAL A 53 -10.05 1.62 -0.30
N CYS A 54 -10.93 2.05 0.61
CA CYS A 54 -10.52 2.32 1.98
C CYS A 54 -10.16 1.00 2.68
N LEU A 55 -9.00 0.97 3.32
CA LEU A 55 -8.67 -0.11 4.26
C LEU A 55 -9.56 0.03 5.50
N HIS A 56 -10.07 -1.10 5.99
CA HIS A 56 -10.90 -1.17 7.20
C HIS A 56 -10.17 -1.97 8.27
N GLY A 57 -10.26 -1.54 9.53
CA GLY A 57 -9.64 -2.21 10.66
C GLY A 57 -8.51 -1.39 11.28
N GLN A 58 -7.66 -2.05 12.08
CA GLN A 58 -6.55 -1.43 12.78
C GLN A 58 -5.24 -1.71 12.05
N LEU A 59 -4.49 -0.65 11.78
CA LEU A 59 -3.08 -0.72 11.38
C LEU A 59 -2.25 -0.22 12.55
N GLU A 60 -1.18 -0.93 12.86
CA GLU A 60 -0.37 -0.60 14.03
C GLU A 60 1.05 -0.19 13.64
N LEU A 61 1.73 -1.02 12.87
CA LEU A 61 3.08 -0.75 12.37
C LEU A 61 3.12 -0.96 10.86
N ILE A 62 3.67 0.02 10.15
CA ILE A 62 3.91 -0.04 8.71
C ILE A 62 5.39 0.27 8.49
N CYS A 63 6.09 -0.62 7.80
CA CYS A 63 7.48 -0.43 7.40
C CYS A 63 7.59 -0.58 5.88
N VAL A 64 8.34 0.31 5.24
CA VAL A 64 8.67 0.22 3.81
C VAL A 64 10.19 0.09 3.69
N PHE A 65 10.66 -0.88 2.90
CA PHE A 65 12.08 -1.12 2.66
C PHE A 65 12.41 -0.93 1.18
N HIS A 66 13.62 -0.45 0.88
CA HIS A 66 14.10 -0.32 -0.50
C HIS A 66 14.71 -1.60 -1.07
N ASP A 67 14.85 -2.63 -0.23
CA ASP A 67 15.42 -3.93 -0.58
C ASP A 67 14.48 -5.07 -0.17
N VAL A 68 14.65 -6.23 -0.82
CA VAL A 68 13.83 -7.41 -0.60
C VAL A 68 14.14 -8.02 0.77
N LEU A 69 13.09 -8.27 1.56
CA LEU A 69 13.22 -8.95 2.84
C LEU A 69 13.53 -10.43 2.66
N GLN A 70 14.52 -10.92 3.40
CA GLN A 70 14.88 -12.33 3.43
C GLN A 70 13.83 -13.15 4.20
N PRO A 71 13.63 -14.44 3.89
CA PRO A 71 12.63 -15.27 4.55
C PRO A 71 12.73 -15.27 6.09
N ASP A 72 13.95 -15.23 6.62
CA ASP A 72 14.17 -15.23 8.07
C ASP A 72 13.85 -13.88 8.72
N GLN A 73 14.09 -12.76 8.00
CA GLN A 73 13.63 -11.43 8.42
C GLN A 73 12.11 -11.37 8.48
N VAL A 74 11.41 -11.93 7.48
CA VAL A 74 9.95 -11.98 7.46
C VAL A 74 9.41 -12.81 8.63
N LYS A 75 10.03 -13.96 8.93
CA LYS A 75 9.65 -14.78 10.08
C LYS A 75 9.86 -14.05 11.40
N ALA A 76 11.01 -13.42 11.59
CA ALA A 76 11.33 -12.66 12.81
C ALA A 76 10.36 -11.49 13.01
N LEU A 77 10.05 -10.72 11.95
CA LEU A 77 9.05 -9.65 11.99
C LEU A 77 7.66 -10.16 12.39
N ASN A 78 7.25 -11.33 11.91
CA ASN A 78 5.96 -11.93 12.27
C ASN A 78 5.94 -12.37 13.75
N GLN A 79 7.06 -12.88 14.28
CA GLN A 79 7.16 -13.36 15.67
C GLN A 79 7.11 -12.27 16.72
N ILE A 80 7.53 -11.05 16.38
CA ILE A 80 7.46 -9.88 17.28
C ILE A 80 6.02 -9.61 17.76
N GLY A 81 5.02 -9.98 16.96
CA GLY A 81 3.61 -9.81 17.29
C GLY A 81 3.11 -8.36 17.19
N SER A 82 1.80 -8.19 17.39
CA SER A 82 1.19 -6.86 17.49
C SER A 82 1.54 -6.21 18.84
N ASN A 83 1.51 -4.88 18.88
CA ASN A 83 1.73 -3.98 20.01
C ASN A 83 3.17 -3.83 20.47
N SER A 84 4.14 -4.36 19.71
CA SER A 84 5.55 -4.30 20.06
C SER A 84 6.24 -3.05 19.52
N LEU A 85 6.85 -2.28 20.43
CA LEU A 85 7.76 -1.18 20.11
C LEU A 85 9.18 -1.70 19.83
N PHE A 86 9.29 -2.76 19.03
CA PHE A 86 10.56 -3.45 18.85
C PHE A 86 11.62 -2.58 18.18
N HIS A 87 12.86 -2.72 18.64
CA HIS A 87 14.02 -2.18 17.97
C HIS A 87 14.64 -3.26 17.08
N PHE A 88 14.92 -2.94 15.81
CA PHE A 88 15.55 -3.88 14.87
C PHE A 88 16.89 -4.46 15.39
N SER A 89 17.57 -3.74 16.27
CA SER A 89 18.89 -4.10 16.82
C SER A 89 18.84 -5.22 17.86
N GLU A 90 17.66 -5.61 18.35
CA GLU A 90 17.51 -6.66 19.37
C GLU A 90 17.57 -8.07 18.77
N ASP A 91 17.27 -8.20 17.48
CA ASP A 91 17.27 -9.48 16.75
C ASP A 91 18.38 -9.48 15.69
N SER A 92 19.27 -10.47 15.75
CA SER A 92 20.35 -10.65 14.79
C SER A 92 19.88 -10.77 13.34
N TYR A 93 18.68 -11.30 13.11
CA TYR A 93 18.10 -11.41 11.78
C TYR A 93 17.62 -10.05 11.24
N LEU A 94 17.34 -9.09 12.12
CA LEU A 94 16.76 -7.80 11.78
C LEU A 94 17.77 -6.65 11.80
N ALA A 95 19.00 -6.89 12.25
CA ALA A 95 20.00 -5.87 12.51
C ALA A 95 20.37 -5.00 11.29
N ASP A 96 20.25 -5.51 10.06
CA ASP A 96 20.54 -4.79 8.81
C ASP A 96 19.33 -4.01 8.27
N LEU A 97 18.11 -4.29 8.75
CA LEU A 97 16.89 -3.66 8.26
C LEU A 97 16.82 -2.13 8.45
N PRO A 98 17.35 -1.52 9.52
CA PRO A 98 17.35 -0.06 9.67
C PRO A 98 17.98 0.68 8.50
N ALA A 99 19.05 0.13 7.91
CA ALA A 99 19.72 0.73 6.75
C ALA A 99 18.90 0.59 5.46
N LYS A 100 17.95 -0.35 5.44
CA LYS A 100 17.05 -0.63 4.31
C LYS A 100 15.72 0.11 4.40
N LEU A 101 15.43 0.70 5.55
CA LEU A 101 14.15 1.31 5.86
C LEU A 101 13.99 2.65 5.15
N VAL A 102 12.89 2.83 4.41
CA VAL A 102 12.52 4.07 3.73
C VAL A 102 11.53 4.87 4.57
N ALA A 103 10.58 4.17 5.19
CA ALA A 103 9.56 4.77 6.05
C ALA A 103 9.14 3.77 7.13
N ARG A 104 8.84 4.27 8.32
CA ARG A 104 8.28 3.52 9.44
C ARG A 104 7.21 4.35 10.13
N TYR A 105 5.97 3.89 10.08
CA TYR A 105 4.86 4.51 10.79
C TYR A 105 4.41 3.59 11.91
N ASN A 106 4.18 4.17 13.10
CA ASN A 106 3.52 3.48 14.20
C ASN A 106 2.26 4.28 14.58
N ALA A 107 1.12 3.61 14.77
CA ALA A 107 -0.14 4.26 15.13
C ALA A 107 -0.09 4.98 16.49
N LYS A 108 0.89 4.65 17.35
CA LYS A 108 1.16 5.35 18.61
C LYS A 108 2.05 6.58 18.44
N ALA A 109 2.70 6.74 17.29
CA ALA A 109 3.57 7.87 16.95
C ALA A 109 2.79 8.85 16.04
N CYS A 110 1.85 9.57 16.64
CA CYS A 110 1.05 10.58 15.95
C CYS A 110 1.31 11.95 16.56
N GLN A 111 1.41 12.96 15.69
CA GLN A 111 1.45 14.36 16.06
C GLN A 111 0.37 15.09 15.26
N ASP A 112 -0.45 15.90 15.92
CA ASP A 112 -1.52 16.68 15.27
C ASP A 112 -2.45 15.83 14.38
N HIS A 113 -2.77 14.61 14.84
CA HIS A 113 -3.58 13.61 14.12
C HIS A 113 -2.96 13.06 12.82
N ILE A 114 -1.67 13.31 12.59
CA ILE A 114 -0.90 12.78 11.47
C ILE A 114 0.07 11.72 12.01
N CYS A 115 0.13 10.56 11.35
CA CYS A 115 1.14 9.55 11.65
C CYS A 115 2.53 10.06 11.25
N VAL A 116 3.46 10.02 12.20
CA VAL A 116 4.83 10.50 12.04
C VAL A 116 5.71 9.32 11.60
N ASP A 117 6.30 9.43 10.40
CA ASP A 117 7.44 8.62 9.94
C ASP A 117 8.64 8.67 10.90
N ILE A 118 8.75 7.65 11.75
CA ILE A 118 9.86 7.48 12.69
C ILE A 118 11.10 6.82 12.05
N SER A 119 11.19 6.76 10.72
CA SER A 119 12.43 6.40 10.03
C SER A 119 13.50 7.49 10.21
N PRO A 120 14.79 7.18 9.97
CA PRO A 120 15.85 8.18 9.96
C PRO A 120 15.64 9.33 8.95
N TYR A 121 14.76 9.14 7.96
CA TYR A 121 14.55 10.11 6.88
C TYR A 121 13.39 11.08 7.15
N GLN A 122 12.49 10.78 8.11
CA GLN A 122 11.38 11.64 8.50
C GLN A 122 10.56 12.16 7.31
N ASN A 123 10.24 11.27 6.36
CA ASN A 123 9.51 11.58 5.13
C ASN A 123 7.99 11.68 5.40
N HIS A 124 7.60 12.52 6.36
CA HIS A 124 6.21 12.75 6.72
C HIS A 124 5.43 13.30 5.53
N GLY A 125 4.32 12.66 5.19
CA GLY A 125 3.38 13.23 4.23
C GLY A 125 2.78 14.52 4.77
N THR A 126 2.80 15.59 3.97
CA THR A 126 2.10 16.84 4.26
C THR A 126 0.82 16.89 3.42
N PHE A 127 -0.29 17.29 4.03
CA PHE A 127 -1.48 17.69 3.27
C PHE A 127 -1.38 19.19 3.00
N ALA A 128 -1.50 19.59 1.74
CA ALA A 128 -1.56 20.98 1.29
C ALA A 128 -3.02 21.40 1.04
#